data_AF-A0A349KR85-F1
#
_entry.id   AF-A0A349KR85-F1
#
_cell.length_a   1.000
_cell.length_b   1.000
_cell.length_c   1.000
_cell.angle_alpha   90.00
_cell.angle_beta   90.00
_cell.angle_gamma   90.00
#
_symmetry.space_group_name_H-M   'P 1'
#
loop_
_entity.id
_entity.type
_entity.pdbx_description
1 polymer ?
#
loop_
_entity_poly.entity_id
_entity_poly.type
_entity_poly.pdbx_seq_one_letter_code
_entity_poly.pdbx_strand_id
1 'polypeptide(L)'
;MVCPYFLRNEYVPMRNVILISVLLAIYLSGCANTNSPLRPELETFQRSDDYDYGLSDLAGASNHSLTLTADGFRWPAIAAGVDTALLEISLQRTSGQNPAIEVDAGGVTLIQYFEQGGRGRRYLDLSPLLKVDIEAGDFIDFSGRGTRWNSQPATLVTFANPPLEGRRVLVIAPHPDDAEIAAFGVYQASVADVVTVTAGDAGAANFGSLWASAGEQYRAKGRIRTLDSLTVPFLGGLRPEAVRNLGYYDATLQQLWLQRPHQVEPPLAELEDPAYYRRFNFDPELRDREFESSWQALVADLLKELERVQPQTVVTPHPLLDRHRDHQFASIALFEALAQWGRECDILLYTNHAIGNEAFPLGPRNGLTGLPPFNGEGLHLRRIFSHQLTDEDQRRKLIALEAMHDLRPFDLRDGSDIISAPPIYDYFRRGARPNEIFFATNLDGVRAIYEEFLDKNK
;
A
#
# COMPACT_ATOMS: atom_id res chain seq x y z
N MET A 1 -8.87 -55.48 44.76
CA MET A 1 -9.37 -56.86 44.55
C MET A 1 -9.70 -56.99 43.07
N VAL A 2 -8.83 -57.70 42.33
CA VAL A 2 -9.06 -58.47 41.08
C VAL A 2 -9.65 -57.78 39.83
N CYS A 3 -8.75 -57.51 38.86
CA CYS A 3 -8.94 -57.53 37.38
C CYS A 3 -9.10 -59.01 36.91
N PRO A 4 -9.53 -59.46 35.68
CA PRO A 4 -9.17 -58.81 34.39
C PRO A 4 -9.92 -59.15 33.05
N TYR A 5 -9.43 -58.49 31.97
CA TYR A 5 -9.29 -58.88 30.53
C TYR A 5 -10.49 -59.30 29.65
N PHE A 6 -10.62 -58.67 28.46
CA PHE A 6 -10.19 -59.29 27.17
C PHE A 6 -10.07 -58.29 26.00
N LEU A 7 -8.96 -58.39 25.27
CA LEU A 7 -8.65 -57.78 23.97
C LEU A 7 -9.27 -58.59 22.83
N ARG A 8 -9.67 -57.93 21.73
CA ARG A 8 -9.54 -58.51 20.38
C ARG A 8 -9.20 -57.42 19.35
N ASN A 9 -8.04 -57.63 18.74
CA ASN A 9 -7.58 -57.05 17.48
C ASN A 9 -8.47 -57.54 16.33
N GLU A 10 -8.84 -56.65 15.42
CA GLU A 10 -8.93 -56.96 13.99
C GLU A 10 -8.16 -55.90 13.21
N TYR A 11 -7.31 -56.39 12.31
CA TYR A 11 -6.40 -55.64 11.45
C TYR A 11 -6.87 -55.83 10.00
N VAL A 12 -6.45 -54.87 9.14
CA VAL A 12 -6.32 -54.90 7.66
C VAL A 12 -7.49 -54.31 6.84
N PRO A 13 -7.27 -53.55 5.73
CA PRO A 13 -6.00 -53.11 5.12
C PRO A 13 -5.81 -51.59 4.96
N MET A 14 -4.54 -51.24 4.98
CA MET A 14 -3.91 -50.04 4.48
C MET A 14 -4.11 -49.92 2.95
N ARG A 15 -4.81 -48.89 2.48
CA ARG A 15 -4.66 -48.35 1.12
C ARG A 15 -5.03 -46.87 1.10
N ASN A 16 -4.06 -46.07 0.66
CA ASN A 16 -4.14 -44.65 0.30
C ASN A 16 -4.21 -43.64 1.46
N VAL A 17 -3.08 -43.45 2.15
CA VAL A 17 -2.77 -42.18 2.85
C VAL A 17 -1.42 -41.68 2.32
N ILE A 18 -1.44 -41.12 1.11
CA ILE A 18 -0.38 -40.27 0.57
C ILE A 18 -1.10 -39.17 -0.22
N LEU A 19 -1.36 -38.05 0.46
CA LEU A 19 -1.53 -36.66 -0.02
C LEU A 19 -2.32 -35.91 1.06
N ILE A 20 -2.07 -34.61 1.21
CA ILE A 20 -2.56 -33.71 2.27
C ILE A 20 -1.64 -33.68 3.51
N SER A 21 -0.42 -33.18 3.32
CA SER A 21 0.40 -32.63 4.43
C SER A 21 1.26 -31.43 4.01
N VAL A 22 0.91 -30.70 2.94
CA VAL A 22 1.74 -29.59 2.41
C VAL A 22 1.02 -28.23 2.39
N LEU A 23 -0.26 -28.14 2.76
CA LEU A 23 -1.03 -26.88 2.64
C LEU A 23 -1.19 -26.05 3.92
N LEU A 24 -0.52 -26.40 5.02
CA LEU A 24 -0.68 -25.68 6.31
C LEU A 24 0.58 -24.97 6.84
N ALA A 25 1.66 -24.90 6.04
CA ALA A 25 2.96 -24.39 6.51
C ALA A 25 3.34 -22.98 6.01
N ILE A 26 2.43 -22.25 5.33
CA ILE A 26 2.70 -20.88 4.85
C ILE A 26 1.92 -19.80 5.64
N TYR A 27 1.03 -20.20 6.56
CA TYR A 27 0.11 -19.26 7.22
C TYR A 27 0.52 -18.81 8.64
N LEU A 28 1.76 -19.06 9.08
CA LEU A 28 2.22 -18.76 10.46
C LEU A 28 3.57 -18.04 10.56
N SER A 29 4.10 -17.44 9.49
CA SER A 29 5.33 -16.63 9.56
C SER A 29 5.06 -15.16 9.85
N GLY A 30 4.29 -14.90 10.91
CA GLY A 30 3.88 -13.55 11.26
C GLY A 30 3.56 -13.33 12.73
N CYS A 31 3.99 -14.20 13.65
CA CYS A 31 3.95 -13.95 15.10
C CYS A 31 4.74 -15.04 15.84
N ALA A 32 5.99 -14.77 16.24
CA ALA A 32 6.65 -15.23 17.49
C ALA A 32 8.19 -15.19 17.36
N ASN A 33 8.83 -14.14 17.88
CA ASN A 33 9.92 -14.23 18.85
C ASN A 33 10.54 -12.85 19.13
N THR A 34 10.25 -12.33 20.31
CA THR A 34 10.91 -11.18 20.93
C THR A 34 12.25 -11.61 21.53
N ASN A 35 13.31 -10.85 21.23
CA ASN A 35 14.71 -10.95 21.73
C ASN A 35 15.73 -11.68 20.85
N SER A 36 15.95 -11.16 19.64
CA SER A 36 17.25 -11.07 18.92
C SER A 36 17.11 -10.12 17.72
N PRO A 37 18.17 -9.43 17.24
CA PRO A 37 18.09 -8.62 16.03
C PRO A 37 18.05 -9.57 14.82
N LEU A 38 16.86 -10.08 14.50
CA LEU A 38 16.64 -10.97 13.38
C LEU A 38 16.82 -10.20 12.06
N ARG A 39 17.93 -10.45 11.35
CA ARG A 39 17.98 -10.39 9.87
C ARG A 39 17.41 -11.71 9.32
N PRO A 40 16.99 -11.81 8.03
CA PRO A 40 16.22 -10.94 7.17
C PRO A 40 15.08 -11.77 6.51
N GLU A 41 13.98 -12.09 7.21
CA GLU A 41 12.89 -12.85 6.57
C GLU A 41 11.99 -11.99 5.66
N LEU A 42 12.22 -10.68 5.61
CA LEU A 42 11.38 -9.70 4.90
C LEU A 42 12.11 -8.90 3.81
N GLU A 43 13.38 -9.22 3.55
CA GLU A 43 14.15 -8.56 2.51
C GLU A 43 14.65 -9.56 1.47
N THR A 44 13.84 -9.82 0.44
CA THR A 44 14.24 -10.59 -0.75
C THR A 44 15.15 -9.78 -1.69
N PHE A 45 15.27 -8.47 -1.44
CA PHE A 45 16.08 -7.55 -2.25
C PHE A 45 17.54 -7.53 -1.79
N GLN A 46 18.49 -7.59 -2.73
CA GLN A 46 19.91 -7.42 -2.40
C GLN A 46 20.19 -5.93 -2.21
N ARG A 47 20.53 -5.52 -0.98
CA ARG A 47 20.77 -4.10 -0.63
C ARG A 47 21.85 -3.41 -1.48
N SER A 48 22.70 -4.17 -2.18
CA SER A 48 23.72 -3.64 -3.08
C SER A 48 23.24 -3.37 -4.49
N ASP A 49 22.04 -3.82 -4.85
CA ASP A 49 21.47 -3.61 -6.18
C ASP A 49 21.00 -2.17 -6.32
N ASP A 50 21.08 -1.69 -7.56
CA ASP A 50 20.55 -0.39 -7.93
C ASP A 50 19.02 -0.40 -7.89
N TYR A 51 18.42 0.69 -7.42
CA TYR A 51 17.00 0.91 -7.68
C TYR A 51 16.93 1.37 -9.13
N ASP A 52 16.31 0.58 -9.99
CA ASP A 52 16.18 0.86 -11.42
C ASP A 52 14.73 1.07 -11.79
N TYR A 53 14.33 2.34 -11.84
CA TYR A 53 13.00 2.74 -12.27
C TYR A 53 13.00 3.33 -13.69
N GLY A 54 14.16 3.43 -14.35
CA GLY A 54 14.28 4.06 -15.67
C GLY A 54 13.72 5.49 -15.72
N LEU A 55 13.77 6.25 -14.61
CA LEU A 55 13.04 7.52 -14.47
C LEU A 55 13.32 8.51 -15.61
N SER A 56 14.58 8.60 -16.04
CA SER A 56 15.02 9.51 -17.10
C SER A 56 14.43 9.20 -18.47
N ASP A 57 13.99 7.96 -18.69
CA ASP A 57 13.45 7.47 -19.96
C ASP A 57 11.92 7.48 -19.99
N LEU A 58 11.26 7.82 -18.88
CA LEU A 58 9.81 7.90 -18.81
C LEU A 58 9.29 9.03 -19.71
N ALA A 59 8.17 8.80 -20.39
CA ALA A 59 7.62 9.75 -21.37
C ALA A 59 7.29 11.14 -20.80
N GLY A 60 7.02 11.25 -19.49
CA GLY A 60 6.76 12.53 -18.82
C GLY A 60 7.97 13.15 -18.11
N ALA A 61 9.17 12.57 -18.27
CA ALA A 61 10.38 13.04 -17.60
C ALA A 61 10.97 14.29 -18.27
N SER A 62 11.48 15.19 -17.45
CA SER A 62 12.40 16.25 -17.86
C SER A 62 13.69 16.14 -17.05
N ASN A 63 14.81 15.97 -17.75
CA ASN A 63 16.11 15.62 -17.17
C ASN A 63 17.01 16.85 -17.06
N HIS A 64 17.59 17.05 -15.87
CA HIS A 64 18.54 18.13 -15.59
C HIS A 64 19.87 17.52 -15.14
N SER A 65 20.89 17.64 -15.99
CA SER A 65 22.24 17.19 -15.66
C SER A 65 22.91 18.17 -14.70
N LEU A 66 23.47 17.65 -13.61
CA LEU A 66 24.15 18.42 -12.59
C LEU A 66 25.36 17.68 -12.04
N THR A 67 26.21 18.38 -11.28
CA THR A 67 27.34 17.78 -10.58
C THR A 67 27.02 17.70 -9.10
N LEU A 68 26.85 16.48 -8.58
CA LEU A 68 26.67 16.23 -7.16
C LEU A 68 28.05 16.18 -6.50
N THR A 69 28.28 17.02 -5.48
CA THR A 69 29.50 17.04 -4.67
C THR A 69 29.31 16.26 -3.38
N ALA A 70 30.30 16.25 -2.48
CA ALA A 70 30.18 15.62 -1.18
C ALA A 70 29.24 16.37 -0.22
N ASP A 71 28.88 17.61 -0.55
CA ASP A 71 28.12 18.52 0.32
C ASP A 71 26.78 18.93 -0.29
N GLY A 72 26.49 18.57 -1.55
CA GLY A 72 25.26 18.97 -2.22
C GLY A 72 25.44 19.30 -3.69
N PHE A 73 24.59 20.17 -4.22
CA PHE A 73 24.63 20.59 -5.63
C PHE A 73 23.99 21.97 -5.83
N ARG A 74 24.13 22.54 -7.03
CA ARG A 74 23.43 23.78 -7.42
C ARG A 74 22.10 23.47 -8.08
N TRP A 75 21.02 24.06 -7.58
CA TRP A 75 19.67 23.87 -8.10
C TRP A 75 19.56 24.33 -9.56
N PRO A 76 19.02 23.52 -10.48
CA PRO A 76 18.87 23.92 -11.88
C PRO A 76 17.65 24.83 -12.09
N ALA A 77 17.55 25.43 -13.28
CA ALA A 77 16.33 26.13 -13.68
C ALA A 77 15.21 25.11 -13.94
N ILE A 78 14.13 25.19 -13.16
CA ILE A 78 12.97 24.30 -13.28
C ILE A 78 11.81 25.03 -13.97
N ALA A 79 11.12 24.33 -14.88
CA ALA A 79 9.96 24.87 -15.56
C ALA A 79 8.78 25.06 -14.60
N ALA A 80 7.95 26.08 -14.86
CA ALA A 80 6.71 26.28 -14.11
C ALA A 80 5.77 25.07 -14.27
N GLY A 81 5.05 24.72 -13.21
CA GLY A 81 4.09 23.61 -13.19
C GLY A 81 4.68 22.23 -12.91
N VAL A 82 6.01 22.12 -12.72
CA VAL A 82 6.63 20.91 -12.15
C VAL A 82 6.21 20.76 -10.69
N ASP A 83 5.83 19.53 -10.30
CA ASP A 83 5.40 19.21 -8.93
C ASP A 83 6.19 18.08 -8.28
N THR A 84 6.99 17.35 -9.07
CA THR A 84 7.80 16.22 -8.59
C THR A 84 9.23 16.36 -9.09
N ALA A 85 10.21 16.23 -8.19
CA ALA A 85 11.63 16.30 -8.49
C ALA A 85 12.39 15.19 -7.74
N LEU A 86 13.00 14.26 -8.48
CA LEU A 86 13.73 13.11 -7.93
C LEU A 86 15.18 13.16 -8.39
N LEU A 87 16.12 13.22 -7.45
CA LEU A 87 17.55 13.19 -7.73
C LEU A 87 18.06 11.75 -7.73
N GLU A 88 18.64 11.32 -8.84
CA GLU A 88 19.39 10.07 -8.91
C GLU A 88 20.71 10.22 -8.12
N ILE A 89 20.92 9.37 -7.13
CA ILE A 89 22.09 9.40 -6.25
C ILE A 89 22.71 8.02 -6.10
N SER A 90 24.04 7.92 -6.21
CA SER A 90 24.76 6.67 -5.96
C SER A 90 25.30 6.64 -4.53
N LEU A 91 24.75 5.77 -3.69
CA LEU A 91 25.22 5.56 -2.32
C LEU A 91 26.46 4.64 -2.31
N GLN A 92 27.44 4.95 -1.47
CA GLN A 92 28.65 4.13 -1.29
C GLN A 92 28.36 2.89 -0.43
N ARG A 93 27.87 3.13 0.79
CA ARG A 93 27.31 2.14 1.70
C ARG A 93 26.70 2.88 2.89
N THR A 94 25.46 2.58 3.23
CA THR A 94 24.82 3.14 4.43
C THR A 94 25.16 2.32 5.68
N SER A 95 25.09 2.93 6.86
CA SER A 95 25.50 2.33 8.14
C SER A 95 24.77 2.97 9.32
N GLY A 96 24.76 2.28 10.47
CA GLY A 96 24.04 2.74 11.67
C GLY A 96 22.54 2.43 11.65
N GLN A 97 21.83 2.98 12.64
CA GLN A 97 20.38 2.88 12.75
C GLN A 97 19.74 4.03 11.97
N ASN A 98 18.82 3.71 11.05
CA ASN A 98 18.12 4.67 10.20
C ASN A 98 19.08 5.62 9.44
N PRO A 99 19.97 5.08 8.57
CA PRO A 99 20.82 5.93 7.76
C PRO A 99 19.96 6.85 6.87
N ALA A 100 20.38 8.10 6.73
CA ALA A 100 19.59 9.12 6.06
C ALA A 100 20.47 10.12 5.32
N ILE A 101 19.84 10.85 4.40
CA ILE A 101 20.32 12.13 3.88
C ILE A 101 19.35 13.20 4.35
N GLU A 102 19.90 14.23 4.97
CA GLU A 102 19.21 15.47 5.33
C GLU A 102 19.54 16.52 4.27
N VAL A 103 18.53 17.28 3.86
CA VAL A 103 18.65 18.35 2.86
C VAL A 103 18.15 19.64 3.47
N ASP A 104 18.99 20.65 3.49
CA ASP A 104 18.67 21.98 4.02
C ASP A 104 18.72 23.01 2.89
N ALA A 105 17.57 23.61 2.57
CA ALA A 105 17.46 24.66 1.57
C ALA A 105 16.18 25.49 1.74
N GLY A 106 16.22 26.77 1.40
CA GLY A 106 15.00 27.62 1.39
C GLY A 106 14.26 27.69 2.73
N GLY A 107 14.95 27.50 3.85
CA GLY A 107 14.35 27.48 5.19
C GLY A 107 13.59 26.20 5.55
N VAL A 108 13.66 25.16 4.72
CA VAL A 108 13.11 23.83 5.01
C VAL A 108 14.21 22.79 5.17
N THR A 109 13.97 21.84 6.07
CA THR A 109 14.81 20.66 6.27
C THR A 109 14.02 19.43 5.87
N LEU A 110 14.56 18.66 4.93
CA LEU A 110 14.01 17.41 4.47
C LEU A 110 14.88 16.26 4.95
N ILE A 111 14.28 15.11 5.21
CA ILE A 111 15.04 13.91 5.55
C ILE A 111 14.47 12.70 4.83
N GLN A 112 15.33 11.97 4.12
CA GLN A 112 14.97 10.69 3.52
C GLN A 112 15.87 9.59 4.07
N TYR A 113 15.24 8.49 4.46
CA TYR A 113 15.89 7.34 5.07
C TYR A 113 16.14 6.23 4.05
N PHE A 114 17.24 5.52 4.26
CA PHE A 114 17.69 4.41 3.43
C PHE A 114 17.86 3.14 4.27
N GLU A 115 17.90 2.00 3.60
CA GLU A 115 18.10 0.70 4.23
C GLU A 115 19.53 0.60 4.75
N GLN A 116 19.74 -0.08 5.87
CA GLN A 116 21.08 -0.27 6.44
C GLN A 116 21.94 -1.14 5.51
N GLY A 117 23.15 -0.70 5.14
CA GLY A 117 24.00 -1.43 4.20
C GLY A 117 23.61 -1.27 2.73
N GLY A 118 22.63 -0.43 2.42
CA GLY A 118 22.26 -0.01 1.07
C GLY A 118 23.44 0.61 0.33
N ARG A 119 23.57 0.27 -0.95
CA ARG A 119 24.60 0.77 -1.87
C ARG A 119 24.02 0.85 -3.28
N GLY A 120 24.60 1.70 -4.11
CA GLY A 120 24.22 1.85 -5.51
C GLY A 120 23.21 2.97 -5.71
N ARG A 121 22.56 2.98 -6.87
CA ARG A 121 21.61 4.00 -7.28
C ARG A 121 20.37 3.98 -6.42
N ARG A 122 20.00 5.15 -5.88
CA ARG A 122 18.74 5.44 -5.18
C ARG A 122 18.18 6.74 -5.75
N TYR A 123 16.98 7.08 -5.32
CA TYR A 123 16.32 8.33 -5.70
C TYR A 123 15.99 9.11 -4.44
N LEU A 124 16.45 10.35 -4.37
CA LEU A 124 16.15 11.28 -3.30
C LEU A 124 15.02 12.20 -3.75
N ASP A 125 13.94 12.24 -2.98
CA ASP A 125 12.82 13.12 -3.28
C ASP A 125 13.10 14.56 -2.82
N LEU A 126 13.19 15.46 -3.79
CA LEU A 126 13.42 16.89 -3.61
C LEU A 126 12.18 17.71 -3.99
N SER A 127 11.03 17.07 -4.22
CA SER A 127 9.78 17.72 -4.57
C SER A 127 9.35 18.83 -3.59
N PRO A 128 9.56 18.72 -2.26
CA PRO A 128 9.29 19.83 -1.35
C PRO A 128 10.02 21.13 -1.69
N LEU A 129 11.22 21.04 -2.30
CA LEU A 129 12.00 22.22 -2.68
C LEU A 129 11.34 23.05 -3.79
N LEU A 130 10.40 22.46 -4.54
CA LEU A 130 9.61 23.16 -5.55
C LEU A 130 8.57 24.13 -4.95
N LYS A 131 8.37 24.09 -3.62
CA LYS A 131 7.36 24.90 -2.90
C LYS A 131 7.96 26.01 -2.05
N VAL A 132 9.29 26.15 -2.06
CA VAL A 132 10.02 27.18 -1.31
C VAL A 132 10.75 28.12 -2.26
N ASP A 133 11.22 29.25 -1.72
CA ASP A 133 11.91 30.27 -2.48
C ASP A 133 13.37 29.85 -2.72
N ILE A 134 13.60 29.14 -3.83
CA ILE A 134 14.92 28.68 -4.31
C ILE A 134 15.05 29.08 -5.78
N GLU A 135 16.15 29.76 -6.10
CA GLU A 135 16.47 30.19 -7.46
C GLU A 135 17.46 29.25 -8.15
N ALA A 136 17.49 29.30 -9.47
CA ALA A 136 18.48 28.57 -10.24
C ALA A 136 19.90 29.04 -9.87
N GLY A 137 20.76 28.10 -9.48
CA GLY A 137 22.14 28.36 -9.06
C GLY A 137 22.33 28.36 -7.55
N ASP A 138 21.26 28.44 -6.75
CA ASP A 138 21.31 28.29 -5.30
C ASP A 138 21.90 26.94 -4.91
N PHE A 139 22.69 26.92 -3.86
CA PHE A 139 23.29 25.68 -3.37
C PHE A 139 22.33 24.97 -2.42
N ILE A 140 22.16 23.68 -2.63
CA ILE A 140 21.32 22.81 -1.82
C ILE A 140 22.25 21.94 -0.97
N ASP A 141 22.27 22.21 0.34
CA ASP A 141 23.18 21.56 1.28
C ASP A 141 22.65 20.18 1.68
N PHE A 142 23.51 19.17 1.58
CA PHE A 142 23.24 17.79 1.97
C PHE A 142 24.11 17.40 3.15
N SER A 143 23.52 16.72 4.13
CA SER A 143 24.27 16.08 5.21
C SER A 143 23.88 14.61 5.36
N GLY A 144 24.89 13.75 5.52
CA GLY A 144 24.70 12.31 5.63
C GLY A 144 24.73 11.82 7.07
N ARG A 145 23.64 11.21 7.54
CA ARG A 145 23.63 10.46 8.80
C ARG A 145 23.86 8.98 8.51
N GLY A 146 25.08 8.51 8.74
CA GLY A 146 25.44 7.11 8.41
C GLY A 146 25.40 6.79 6.92
N THR A 147 25.27 7.82 6.07
CA THR A 147 25.15 7.71 4.61
C THR A 147 26.25 8.53 3.96
N ARG A 148 26.85 7.98 2.89
CA ARG A 148 27.77 8.68 2.00
C ARG A 148 27.39 8.36 0.56
N TRP A 149 27.61 9.31 -0.32
CA TRP A 149 27.33 9.19 -1.75
C TRP A 149 28.58 9.51 -2.57
N ASN A 150 28.55 9.11 -3.84
CA ASN A 150 29.61 9.42 -4.78
C ASN A 150 29.46 10.85 -5.31
N SER A 151 30.54 11.63 -5.31
CA SER A 151 30.59 12.90 -6.01
C SER A 151 30.80 12.64 -7.50
N GLN A 152 29.80 12.92 -8.31
CA GLN A 152 29.76 12.55 -9.73
C GLN A 152 28.69 13.36 -10.48
N PRO A 153 28.69 13.33 -11.82
CA PRO A 153 27.53 13.74 -12.59
C PRO A 153 26.28 12.96 -12.13
N ALA A 154 25.18 13.69 -11.93
CA ALA A 154 23.90 13.14 -11.51
C ALA A 154 22.78 13.78 -12.33
N THR A 155 21.61 13.15 -12.29
CA THR A 155 20.41 13.62 -13.00
C THR A 155 19.32 13.92 -11.99
N LEU A 156 18.83 15.15 -12.00
CA LEU A 156 17.55 15.50 -11.40
C LEU A 156 16.46 15.26 -12.44
N VAL A 157 15.57 14.31 -12.17
CA VAL A 157 14.42 14.02 -13.04
C VAL A 157 13.20 14.72 -12.47
N THR A 158 12.50 15.46 -13.33
CA THR A 158 11.31 16.24 -12.94
C THR A 158 10.07 15.81 -13.71
N PHE A 159 8.91 15.91 -13.06
CA PHE A 159 7.62 15.59 -13.64
C PHE A 159 6.60 16.70 -13.34
N ALA A 160 5.69 16.92 -14.29
CA ALA A 160 4.47 17.69 -14.09
C ALA A 160 3.27 16.74 -14.11
N ASN A 161 2.50 16.71 -13.03
CA ASN A 161 1.30 15.91 -12.90
C ASN A 161 0.05 16.79 -12.96
N PRO A 162 -1.12 16.24 -13.37
CA PRO A 162 -2.35 17.00 -13.36
C PRO A 162 -2.73 17.47 -11.94
N PRO A 163 -3.20 18.71 -11.77
CA PRO A 163 -3.60 19.21 -10.46
C PRO A 163 -4.79 18.41 -9.92
N LEU A 164 -4.81 18.20 -8.60
CA LEU A 164 -5.88 17.48 -7.90
C LEU A 164 -7.10 18.35 -7.60
N GLU A 165 -6.92 19.67 -7.46
CA GLU A 165 -8.01 20.59 -7.14
C GLU A 165 -9.11 20.51 -8.21
N GLY A 166 -10.35 20.27 -7.77
CA GLY A 166 -11.52 20.11 -8.65
C GLY A 166 -11.51 18.85 -9.53
N ARG A 167 -10.48 18.00 -9.42
CA ARG A 167 -10.35 16.79 -10.21
C ARG A 167 -11.19 15.67 -9.62
N ARG A 168 -11.91 14.92 -10.47
CA ARG A 168 -12.63 13.72 -10.03
C ARG A 168 -11.69 12.55 -9.84
N VAL A 169 -11.57 12.06 -8.61
CA VAL A 169 -10.68 10.97 -8.24
C VAL A 169 -11.50 9.80 -7.68
N LEU A 170 -11.19 8.58 -8.13
CA LEU A 170 -11.71 7.35 -7.53
C LEU A 170 -10.56 6.62 -6.85
N VAL A 171 -10.60 6.48 -5.53
CA VAL A 171 -9.63 5.69 -4.75
C VAL A 171 -10.21 4.30 -4.52
N ILE A 172 -9.51 3.27 -5.00
CA ILE A 172 -9.83 1.86 -4.74
C ILE A 172 -8.89 1.35 -3.66
N ALA A 173 -9.46 1.03 -2.49
CA ALA A 173 -8.76 0.47 -1.34
C ALA A 173 -9.07 -1.02 -1.20
N PRO A 174 -8.09 -1.93 -1.20
CA PRO A 174 -8.34 -3.35 -1.00
C PRO A 174 -8.98 -3.65 0.37
N HIS A 175 -8.47 -3.06 1.44
CA HIS A 175 -8.99 -3.22 2.80
C HIS A 175 -9.36 -1.90 3.48
N PRO A 176 -10.11 -1.97 4.61
CA PRO A 176 -10.35 -0.81 5.47
C PRO A 176 -9.08 -0.34 6.20
N ASP A 177 -8.45 0.70 5.65
CA ASP A 177 -7.27 1.47 6.12
C ASP A 177 -6.39 1.93 4.94
N ASP A 178 -6.40 1.18 3.83
CA ASP A 178 -5.47 1.35 2.72
C ASP A 178 -5.55 2.74 2.07
N ALA A 179 -6.76 3.32 1.95
CA ALA A 179 -6.95 4.66 1.42
C ALA A 179 -6.30 5.71 2.33
N GLU A 180 -6.50 5.60 3.65
CA GLU A 180 -5.92 6.50 4.64
C GLU A 180 -4.41 6.36 4.74
N ILE A 181 -3.86 5.15 4.51
CA ILE A 181 -2.41 4.94 4.49
C ILE A 181 -1.80 5.56 3.24
N ALA A 182 -2.37 5.30 2.07
CA ALA A 182 -1.72 5.62 0.79
C ALA A 182 -2.09 6.98 0.20
N ALA A 183 -3.35 7.40 0.35
CA ALA A 183 -3.97 8.41 -0.50
C ALA A 183 -4.85 9.44 0.24
N PHE A 184 -4.68 9.59 1.56
CA PHE A 184 -5.41 10.56 2.38
C PHE A 184 -5.30 11.98 1.83
N GLY A 185 -4.09 12.42 1.49
CA GLY A 185 -3.86 13.73 0.89
C GLY A 185 -4.55 13.87 -0.45
N VAL A 186 -4.37 12.86 -1.30
CA VAL A 186 -4.97 12.86 -2.64
C VAL A 186 -6.48 13.02 -2.59
N TYR A 187 -7.18 12.24 -1.77
CA TYR A 187 -8.64 12.34 -1.71
C TYR A 187 -9.11 13.62 -1.03
N GLN A 188 -8.35 14.17 -0.08
CA GLN A 188 -8.64 15.45 0.57
C GLN A 188 -8.47 16.63 -0.39
N ALA A 189 -7.50 16.57 -1.29
CA ALA A 189 -7.16 17.64 -2.22
C ALA A 189 -7.99 17.61 -3.52
N SER A 190 -8.97 16.70 -3.64
CA SER A 190 -9.72 16.46 -4.88
C SER A 190 -11.22 16.28 -4.66
N VAL A 191 -11.97 16.12 -5.75
CA VAL A 191 -13.37 15.67 -5.70
C VAL A 191 -13.36 14.15 -5.73
N ALA A 192 -13.19 13.54 -4.55
CA ALA A 192 -12.89 12.12 -4.44
C ALA A 192 -14.09 11.27 -4.01
N ASP A 193 -14.10 10.05 -4.53
CA ASP A 193 -14.84 8.91 -4.00
C ASP A 193 -13.83 7.84 -3.51
N VAL A 194 -14.09 7.24 -2.36
CA VAL A 194 -13.32 6.12 -1.81
C VAL A 194 -14.19 4.88 -1.82
N VAL A 195 -13.71 3.84 -2.52
CA VAL A 195 -14.36 2.53 -2.59
C VAL A 195 -13.42 1.49 -2.00
N THR A 196 -13.84 0.88 -0.91
CA THR A 196 -13.13 -0.25 -0.29
C THR A 196 -13.66 -1.58 -0.83
N VAL A 197 -12.78 -2.50 -1.21
CA VAL A 197 -13.18 -3.77 -1.85
C VAL A 197 -13.63 -4.79 -0.80
N THR A 198 -12.82 -5.02 0.23
CA THR A 198 -13.09 -6.05 1.25
C THR A 198 -13.57 -5.47 2.58
N ALA A 199 -14.21 -6.30 3.40
CA ALA A 199 -14.64 -5.95 4.74
C ALA A 199 -13.51 -5.98 5.79
N GLY A 200 -12.34 -6.55 5.46
CA GLY A 200 -11.22 -6.69 6.39
C GLY A 200 -11.42 -7.75 7.48
N ASP A 201 -12.23 -8.78 7.20
CA ASP A 201 -12.66 -9.80 8.17
C ASP A 201 -11.69 -10.97 8.38
N ALA A 202 -10.42 -10.82 7.99
CA ALA A 202 -9.37 -11.81 8.19
C ALA A 202 -8.14 -11.25 8.93
N GLY A 203 -7.02 -11.97 8.84
CA GLY A 203 -5.76 -11.59 9.50
C GLY A 203 -5.73 -11.93 10.99
N ALA A 204 -5.13 -11.06 11.81
CA ALA A 204 -4.97 -11.31 13.24
C ALA A 204 -6.32 -11.25 14.01
N ALA A 205 -6.45 -12.12 15.01
CA ALA A 205 -7.63 -12.26 15.86
C ALA A 205 -7.75 -11.16 16.92
N ASN A 206 -7.90 -9.90 16.48
CA ASN A 206 -7.83 -8.70 17.34
C ASN A 206 -8.87 -8.68 18.47
N PHE A 207 -9.99 -9.38 18.30
CA PHE A 207 -11.02 -9.47 19.34
C PHE A 207 -11.19 -10.88 19.91
N GLY A 208 -10.17 -11.74 19.78
CA GLY A 208 -10.23 -13.15 20.21
C GLY A 208 -10.49 -13.33 21.71
N SER A 209 -10.21 -12.32 22.53
CA SER A 209 -10.52 -12.31 23.96
C SER A 209 -11.99 -12.07 24.28
N LEU A 210 -12.77 -11.47 23.36
CA LEU A 210 -14.18 -11.12 23.57
C LEU A 210 -15.16 -12.21 23.13
N TRP A 211 -14.79 -13.01 22.13
CA TRP A 211 -15.65 -14.03 21.52
C TRP A 211 -15.03 -15.42 21.65
N ALA A 212 -15.84 -16.40 22.06
CA ALA A 212 -15.40 -17.79 22.17
C ALA A 212 -15.29 -18.49 20.81
N SER A 213 -16.16 -18.13 19.85
CA SER A 213 -16.09 -18.62 18.47
C SER A 213 -15.14 -17.75 17.65
N ALA A 214 -14.19 -18.39 16.98
CA ALA A 214 -13.31 -17.70 16.02
C ALA A 214 -14.12 -17.04 14.90
N GLY A 215 -15.16 -17.71 14.39
CA GLY A 215 -16.00 -17.18 13.32
C GLY A 215 -16.77 -15.93 13.72
N GLU A 216 -17.28 -15.88 14.96
CA GLU A 216 -17.96 -14.69 15.48
C GLU A 216 -17.02 -13.52 15.68
N GLN A 217 -15.78 -13.78 16.12
CA GLN A 217 -14.75 -12.76 16.27
C GLN A 217 -14.38 -12.13 14.92
N TYR A 218 -14.20 -12.94 13.87
CA TYR A 218 -13.89 -12.42 12.54
C TYR A 218 -15.08 -11.68 11.92
N ARG A 219 -16.32 -12.13 12.17
CA ARG A 219 -17.53 -11.35 11.83
C ARG A 219 -17.55 -9.98 12.53
N ALA A 220 -17.20 -9.93 13.82
CA ALA A 220 -17.11 -8.69 14.57
C ALA A 220 -16.00 -7.77 14.04
N LYS A 221 -14.85 -8.35 13.66
CA LYS A 221 -13.75 -7.65 13.01
C LYS A 221 -14.15 -7.03 11.68
N GLY A 222 -14.73 -7.81 10.78
CA GLY A 222 -15.24 -7.32 9.50
C GLY A 222 -16.27 -6.22 9.68
N ARG A 223 -17.16 -6.35 10.68
CA ARG A 223 -18.16 -5.32 10.99
C ARG A 223 -17.52 -3.99 11.35
N ILE A 224 -16.59 -3.96 12.30
CA ILE A 224 -15.99 -2.70 12.74
C ILE A 224 -15.14 -2.08 11.63
N ARG A 225 -14.35 -2.89 10.92
CA ARG A 225 -13.53 -2.40 9.80
C ARG A 225 -14.36 -1.91 8.62
N THR A 226 -15.49 -2.56 8.31
CA THR A 226 -16.43 -2.04 7.31
C THR A 226 -16.95 -0.66 7.72
N LEU A 227 -17.35 -0.48 8.99
CA LEU A 227 -17.79 0.82 9.49
C LEU A 227 -16.67 1.87 9.47
N ASP A 228 -15.44 1.48 9.81
CA ASP A 228 -14.26 2.35 9.71
C ASP A 228 -14.08 2.84 8.26
N SER A 229 -14.09 1.94 7.27
CA SER A 229 -13.99 2.33 5.85
C SER A 229 -15.10 3.28 5.40
N LEU A 230 -16.29 3.19 6.00
CA LEU A 230 -17.43 4.03 5.64
C LEU A 230 -17.40 5.41 6.33
N THR A 231 -16.69 5.55 7.45
CA THR A 231 -16.81 6.74 8.32
C THR A 231 -15.51 7.51 8.49
N VAL A 232 -14.35 6.84 8.50
CA VAL A 232 -13.04 7.48 8.67
C VAL A 232 -12.72 8.46 7.52
N PRO A 233 -13.07 8.20 6.24
CA PRO A 233 -12.81 9.16 5.17
C PRO A 233 -13.49 10.54 5.39
N PHE A 234 -14.51 10.63 6.26
CA PHE A 234 -15.11 11.91 6.64
C PHE A 234 -14.12 12.85 7.35
N LEU A 235 -13.10 12.30 8.04
CA LEU A 235 -12.04 13.08 8.68
C LEU A 235 -11.16 13.81 7.64
N GLY A 236 -11.04 13.26 6.43
CA GLY A 236 -10.39 13.94 5.31
C GLY A 236 -11.32 14.84 4.50
N GLY A 237 -12.62 14.89 4.82
CA GLY A 237 -13.59 15.82 4.24
C GLY A 237 -14.60 15.19 3.28
N LEU A 238 -14.61 13.86 3.13
CA LEU A 238 -15.60 13.17 2.30
C LEU A 238 -16.99 13.20 2.94
N ARG A 239 -18.01 13.07 2.09
CA ARG A 239 -19.42 12.97 2.50
C ARG A 239 -19.90 11.52 2.37
N PRO A 240 -20.99 11.12 3.05
CA PRO A 240 -21.49 9.75 3.00
C PRO A 240 -21.71 9.19 1.59
N GLU A 241 -22.09 10.02 0.62
CA GLU A 241 -22.35 9.59 -0.76
C GLU A 241 -21.07 9.20 -1.52
N ALA A 242 -19.90 9.65 -1.04
CA ALA A 242 -18.60 9.45 -1.66
C ALA A 242 -17.83 8.25 -1.09
N VAL A 243 -18.42 7.50 -0.16
CA VAL A 243 -17.73 6.41 0.55
C VAL A 243 -18.55 5.13 0.46
N ARG A 244 -17.94 4.07 -0.04
CA ARG A 244 -18.59 2.78 -0.28
C ARG A 244 -17.67 1.62 0.06
N ASN A 245 -18.22 0.54 0.61
CA ASN A 245 -17.51 -0.72 0.81
C ASN A 245 -18.23 -1.84 0.04
N LEU A 246 -17.56 -2.49 -0.91
CA LEU A 246 -18.17 -3.51 -1.76
C LEU A 246 -18.54 -4.78 -0.98
N GLY A 247 -17.97 -5.00 0.20
CA GLY A 247 -18.35 -6.06 1.13
C GLY A 247 -17.80 -7.44 0.80
N TYR A 248 -16.79 -7.53 -0.09
CA TYR A 248 -16.09 -8.79 -0.36
C TYR A 248 -15.29 -9.25 0.87
N TYR A 249 -14.95 -10.54 0.91
CA TYR A 249 -14.26 -11.12 2.05
C TYR A 249 -12.75 -10.95 1.94
N ASP A 250 -12.12 -10.61 3.05
CA ASP A 250 -10.66 -10.44 3.16
C ASP A 250 -9.95 -11.80 2.90
N ALA A 251 -8.77 -11.73 2.29
CA ALA A 251 -7.92 -12.82 1.84
C ALA A 251 -8.51 -13.71 0.72
N THR A 252 -9.56 -13.26 0.01
CA THR A 252 -10.24 -14.08 -1.01
C THR A 252 -10.04 -13.63 -2.46
N LEU A 253 -9.47 -12.45 -2.74
CA LEU A 253 -9.54 -11.89 -4.11
C LEU A 253 -8.75 -12.71 -5.13
N GLN A 254 -7.62 -13.30 -4.72
CA GLN A 254 -6.91 -14.27 -5.56
C GLN A 254 -7.76 -15.53 -5.82
N GLN A 255 -8.47 -16.01 -4.80
CA GLN A 255 -9.29 -17.21 -4.93
C GLN A 255 -10.48 -16.96 -5.85
N LEU A 256 -11.12 -15.78 -5.78
CA LEU A 256 -12.15 -15.36 -6.74
C LEU A 256 -11.62 -15.47 -8.16
N TRP A 257 -10.40 -14.97 -8.41
CA TRP A 257 -9.75 -15.03 -9.72
C TRP A 257 -9.53 -16.49 -10.17
N LEU A 258 -8.94 -17.33 -9.31
CA LEU A 258 -8.62 -18.73 -9.65
C LEU A 258 -9.86 -19.60 -9.86
N GLN A 259 -10.96 -19.34 -9.14
CA GLN A 259 -12.15 -20.21 -9.11
C GLN A 259 -13.25 -19.80 -10.07
N ARG A 260 -13.05 -18.77 -10.89
CA ARG A 260 -14.03 -18.30 -11.88
C ARG A 260 -14.73 -19.44 -12.65
N PRO A 261 -16.06 -19.35 -12.85
CA PRO A 261 -16.97 -18.28 -12.39
C PRO A 261 -17.57 -18.54 -11.00
N HIS A 262 -17.01 -19.45 -10.21
CA HIS A 262 -17.64 -19.91 -8.97
C HIS A 262 -17.51 -18.90 -7.83
N GLN A 263 -18.42 -19.03 -6.87
CA GLN A 263 -18.44 -18.22 -5.65
C GLN A 263 -17.38 -18.70 -4.64
N VAL A 264 -16.89 -17.77 -3.83
CA VAL A 264 -15.96 -18.03 -2.73
C VAL A 264 -16.61 -17.63 -1.41
N GLU A 265 -16.69 -18.59 -0.49
CA GLU A 265 -17.21 -18.41 0.86
C GLU A 265 -16.24 -17.60 1.74
N PRO A 266 -16.73 -16.92 2.80
CA PRO A 266 -15.85 -16.25 3.75
C PRO A 266 -14.91 -17.26 4.42
N PRO A 267 -13.59 -17.00 4.49
CA PRO A 267 -12.63 -18.00 4.94
C PRO A 267 -12.65 -18.21 6.45
N LEU A 268 -13.00 -17.17 7.21
CA LEU A 268 -12.86 -17.14 8.67
C LEU A 268 -14.14 -16.69 9.38
N ALA A 269 -14.83 -15.67 8.87
CA ALA A 269 -16.04 -15.15 9.50
C ALA A 269 -17.24 -16.10 9.34
N GLU A 270 -17.99 -16.29 10.42
CA GLU A 270 -19.26 -17.01 10.39
C GLU A 270 -20.39 -16.05 10.01
N LEU A 271 -20.87 -16.16 8.77
CA LEU A 271 -21.91 -15.30 8.20
C LEU A 271 -23.15 -16.12 7.82
N GLU A 272 -24.33 -15.71 8.30
CA GLU A 272 -25.62 -16.27 7.87
C GLU A 272 -26.09 -15.67 6.53
N ASP A 273 -25.66 -14.44 6.26
CA ASP A 273 -26.01 -13.68 5.07
C ASP A 273 -24.72 -13.28 4.34
N PRO A 274 -24.50 -13.74 3.09
CA PRO A 274 -23.32 -13.37 2.32
C PRO A 274 -23.17 -11.85 2.15
N ALA A 275 -24.30 -11.12 2.07
CA ALA A 275 -24.30 -9.67 1.91
C ALA A 275 -24.07 -8.88 3.22
N TYR A 276 -23.76 -9.56 4.34
CA TYR A 276 -23.77 -8.98 5.68
C TYR A 276 -22.99 -7.67 5.78
N TYR A 277 -21.79 -7.60 5.20
CA TYR A 277 -20.97 -6.39 5.23
C TYR A 277 -21.47 -5.30 4.27
N ARG A 278 -21.89 -5.68 3.05
CA ARG A 278 -22.45 -4.74 2.06
C ARG A 278 -23.66 -3.98 2.59
N ARG A 279 -24.45 -4.61 3.48
CA ARG A 279 -25.62 -3.99 4.12
C ARG A 279 -25.31 -2.79 5.03
N PHE A 280 -24.06 -2.54 5.40
CA PHE A 280 -23.67 -1.36 6.18
C PHE A 280 -23.55 -0.08 5.35
N ASN A 281 -23.52 -0.16 4.01
CA ASN A 281 -23.35 1.02 3.15
C ASN A 281 -24.45 2.07 3.37
N PHE A 282 -24.04 3.34 3.31
CA PHE A 282 -24.98 4.47 3.28
C PHE A 282 -25.67 4.60 1.93
N ASP A 283 -24.98 4.25 0.84
CA ASP A 283 -25.55 4.21 -0.51
C ASP A 283 -26.59 3.07 -0.62
N PRO A 284 -27.90 3.38 -0.75
CA PRO A 284 -28.93 2.35 -0.84
C PRO A 284 -28.78 1.51 -2.11
N GLU A 285 -28.23 2.07 -3.19
CA GLU A 285 -28.10 1.32 -4.45
C GLU A 285 -27.08 0.19 -4.31
N LEU A 286 -25.96 0.42 -3.63
CA LEU A 286 -24.99 -0.63 -3.34
C LEU A 286 -25.50 -1.55 -2.22
N ARG A 287 -26.06 -0.98 -1.16
CA ARG A 287 -26.55 -1.72 0.02
C ARG A 287 -27.59 -2.78 -0.34
N ASP A 288 -28.52 -2.42 -1.21
CA ASP A 288 -29.69 -3.25 -1.55
C ASP A 288 -29.46 -4.09 -2.83
N ARG A 289 -28.28 -3.96 -3.46
CA ARG A 289 -27.87 -4.78 -4.61
C ARG A 289 -27.62 -6.22 -4.18
N GLU A 290 -28.05 -7.17 -5.00
CA GLU A 290 -27.70 -8.58 -4.82
C GLU A 290 -26.18 -8.74 -4.74
N PHE A 291 -25.72 -9.54 -3.77
CA PHE A 291 -24.31 -9.80 -3.55
C PHE A 291 -23.97 -11.22 -3.95
N GLU A 292 -22.93 -11.33 -4.77
CA GLU A 292 -22.30 -12.60 -5.10
C GLU A 292 -20.78 -12.46 -4.92
N SER A 293 -20.20 -13.35 -4.12
CA SER A 293 -18.75 -13.40 -3.91
C SER A 293 -18.08 -14.14 -5.07
N SER A 294 -18.14 -13.58 -6.28
CA SER A 294 -17.49 -14.10 -7.49
C SER A 294 -16.63 -13.02 -8.15
N TRP A 295 -15.64 -13.42 -8.96
CA TRP A 295 -14.80 -12.46 -9.69
C TRP A 295 -15.61 -11.60 -10.65
N GLN A 296 -16.56 -12.20 -11.35
CA GLN A 296 -17.41 -11.50 -12.32
C GLN A 296 -18.25 -10.42 -11.63
N ALA A 297 -18.80 -10.71 -10.45
CA ALA A 297 -19.53 -9.74 -9.65
C ALA A 297 -18.60 -8.61 -9.18
N LEU A 298 -17.38 -8.90 -8.73
CA LEU A 298 -16.40 -7.90 -8.30
C LEU A 298 -16.07 -6.92 -9.44
N VAL A 299 -15.76 -7.45 -10.63
CA VAL A 299 -15.46 -6.63 -11.82
C VAL A 299 -16.69 -5.79 -12.22
N ALA A 300 -17.89 -6.36 -12.15
CA ALA A 300 -19.12 -5.64 -12.47
C ALA A 300 -19.43 -4.51 -11.47
N ASP A 301 -19.17 -4.74 -10.18
CA ASP A 301 -19.34 -3.70 -9.16
C ASP A 301 -18.32 -2.57 -9.37
N LEU A 302 -17.04 -2.88 -9.62
CA LEU A 302 -16.03 -1.87 -9.95
C LEU A 302 -16.35 -1.08 -11.23
N LEU A 303 -16.90 -1.75 -12.26
CA LEU A 303 -17.37 -1.06 -13.47
C LEU A 303 -18.47 -0.05 -13.14
N LYS A 304 -19.45 -0.41 -12.29
CA LYS A 304 -20.50 0.52 -11.86
C LYS A 304 -19.93 1.72 -11.09
N GLU A 305 -18.88 1.52 -10.31
CA GLU A 305 -18.18 2.62 -9.62
C GLU A 305 -17.49 3.58 -10.62
N LEU A 306 -16.83 3.04 -11.65
CA LEU A 306 -16.27 3.85 -12.74
C LEU A 306 -17.36 4.61 -13.51
N GLU A 307 -18.49 3.96 -13.79
CA GLU A 307 -19.65 4.56 -14.45
C GLU A 307 -20.27 5.69 -13.62
N ARG A 308 -20.42 5.48 -12.30
CA ARG A 308 -20.93 6.47 -11.35
C ARG A 308 -20.03 7.69 -11.26
N VAL A 309 -18.75 7.47 -10.96
CA VAL A 309 -17.82 8.55 -10.59
C VAL A 309 -17.30 9.30 -11.82
N GLN A 310 -17.22 8.61 -12.96
CA GLN A 310 -16.58 9.15 -14.17
C GLN A 310 -15.20 9.77 -13.87
N PRO A 311 -14.28 9.02 -13.22
CA PRO A 311 -13.06 9.59 -12.68
C PRO A 311 -12.13 10.10 -13.79
N GLN A 312 -11.44 11.19 -13.51
CA GLN A 312 -10.29 11.62 -14.32
C GLN A 312 -9.00 10.98 -13.82
N THR A 313 -8.97 10.56 -12.55
CA THR A 313 -7.89 9.78 -11.97
C THR A 313 -8.42 8.63 -11.15
N VAL A 314 -7.80 7.47 -11.29
CA VAL A 314 -8.04 6.32 -10.41
C VAL A 314 -6.78 6.05 -9.59
N VAL A 315 -6.94 5.79 -8.29
CA VAL A 315 -5.87 5.44 -7.37
C VAL A 315 -6.07 3.99 -6.91
N THR A 316 -5.06 3.14 -7.01
CA THR A 316 -5.14 1.70 -6.65
C THR A 316 -3.73 1.17 -6.33
N PRO A 317 -3.56 0.03 -5.65
CA PRO A 317 -2.23 -0.54 -5.45
C PRO A 317 -1.53 -0.91 -6.76
N HIS A 318 -0.20 -0.95 -6.74
CA HIS A 318 0.61 -1.45 -7.84
C HIS A 318 0.74 -2.98 -7.75
N PRO A 319 0.19 -3.78 -8.69
CA PRO A 319 0.11 -5.24 -8.53
C PRO A 319 1.47 -5.94 -8.62
N LEU A 320 2.50 -5.28 -9.16
CA LEU A 320 3.88 -5.81 -9.19
C LEU A 320 4.82 -5.24 -8.12
N LEU A 321 4.39 -4.26 -7.31
CA LEU A 321 5.23 -3.66 -6.24
C LEU A 321 4.63 -3.86 -4.85
N ASP A 322 3.35 -4.21 -4.76
CA ASP A 322 2.69 -4.60 -3.53
C ASP A 322 2.60 -6.14 -3.44
N ARG A 323 3.03 -6.70 -2.31
CA ARG A 323 3.08 -8.17 -2.10
C ARG A 323 1.75 -8.76 -1.63
N HIS A 324 0.81 -7.94 -1.16
CA HIS A 324 -0.44 -8.46 -0.60
C HIS A 324 -1.37 -8.94 -1.71
N ARG A 325 -1.85 -10.19 -1.64
CA ARG A 325 -2.62 -10.79 -2.73
C ARG A 325 -3.93 -10.04 -3.00
N ASP A 326 -4.62 -9.57 -1.97
CA ASP A 326 -5.82 -8.75 -2.20
C ASP A 326 -5.49 -7.40 -2.84
N HIS A 327 -4.33 -6.80 -2.59
CA HIS A 327 -3.93 -5.55 -3.26
C HIS A 327 -3.71 -5.77 -4.75
N GLN A 328 -3.01 -6.87 -5.07
CA GLN A 328 -2.77 -7.28 -6.44
C GLN A 328 -4.09 -7.54 -7.16
N PHE A 329 -4.94 -8.41 -6.62
CA PHE A 329 -6.14 -8.85 -7.30
C PHE A 329 -7.28 -7.82 -7.28
N ALA A 330 -7.35 -6.90 -6.32
CA ALA A 330 -8.22 -5.73 -6.41
C ALA A 330 -7.86 -4.87 -7.63
N SER A 331 -6.56 -4.64 -7.86
CA SER A 331 -6.08 -3.87 -9.01
C SER A 331 -6.31 -4.60 -10.32
N ILE A 332 -6.10 -5.92 -10.36
CA ILE A 332 -6.39 -6.74 -11.56
C ILE A 332 -7.89 -6.74 -11.90
N ALA A 333 -8.79 -6.82 -10.90
CA ALA A 333 -10.23 -6.70 -11.13
C ALA A 333 -10.60 -5.32 -11.67
N LEU A 334 -10.01 -4.26 -11.10
CA LEU A 334 -10.20 -2.89 -11.57
C LEU A 334 -9.67 -2.70 -13.00
N PHE A 335 -8.56 -3.33 -13.37
CA PHE A 335 -8.00 -3.25 -14.71
C PHE A 335 -8.93 -3.88 -15.75
N GLU A 336 -9.57 -5.00 -15.42
CA GLU A 336 -10.64 -5.58 -16.24
C GLU A 336 -11.86 -4.66 -16.35
N ALA A 337 -12.25 -3.98 -15.25
CA ALA A 337 -13.34 -3.01 -15.26
C ALA A 337 -13.01 -1.75 -16.08
N LEU A 338 -11.78 -1.23 -15.99
CA LEU A 338 -11.28 -0.09 -16.79
C LEU A 338 -11.28 -0.42 -18.28
N ALA A 339 -10.88 -1.65 -18.65
CA ALA A 339 -10.92 -2.10 -20.03
C ALA A 339 -12.36 -2.15 -20.59
N GLN A 340 -13.34 -2.54 -19.77
CA GLN A 340 -14.76 -2.52 -20.13
C GLN A 340 -15.34 -1.10 -20.20
N TRP A 341 -14.93 -0.24 -19.25
CA TRP A 341 -15.39 1.14 -19.19
C TRP A 341 -14.89 1.98 -20.37
N GLY A 342 -13.65 1.73 -20.82
CA GLY A 342 -13.11 2.23 -22.08
C GLY A 342 -12.94 3.75 -22.16
N ARG A 343 -12.81 4.45 -21.02
CA ARG A 343 -12.59 5.90 -20.98
C ARG A 343 -11.21 6.24 -20.43
N GLU A 344 -10.55 7.21 -21.06
CA GLU A 344 -9.25 7.70 -20.65
C GLU A 344 -9.28 8.30 -19.23
N CYS A 345 -8.33 7.88 -18.40
CA CYS A 345 -8.04 8.45 -17.09
C CYS A 345 -6.57 8.26 -16.75
N ASP A 346 -6.02 9.09 -15.85
CA ASP A 346 -4.71 8.82 -15.25
C ASP A 346 -4.86 7.77 -14.15
N ILE A 347 -3.92 6.83 -14.03
CA ILE A 347 -3.90 5.81 -12.98
C ILE A 347 -2.69 6.07 -12.08
N LEU A 348 -2.94 6.30 -10.80
CA LEU A 348 -1.94 6.49 -9.77
C LEU A 348 -1.81 5.20 -8.94
N LEU A 349 -0.68 4.52 -9.08
CA LEU A 349 -0.43 3.26 -8.40
C LEU A 349 0.37 3.49 -7.11
N TYR A 350 -0.07 2.95 -5.98
CA TYR A 350 0.64 3.04 -4.70
C TYR A 350 1.15 1.67 -4.21
N THR A 351 1.95 1.65 -3.14
CA THR A 351 2.36 0.39 -2.49
C THR A 351 2.34 0.56 -0.97
N ASN A 352 1.51 -0.25 -0.31
CA ASN A 352 1.43 -0.31 1.15
C ASN A 352 2.30 -1.45 1.67
N HIS A 353 2.41 -2.57 0.93
CA HIS A 353 3.25 -3.70 1.31
C HIS A 353 4.36 -3.93 0.28
N ALA A 354 5.41 -3.10 0.32
CA ALA A 354 6.49 -3.14 -0.65
C ALA A 354 7.14 -4.53 -0.73
N ILE A 355 7.23 -5.06 -1.95
CA ILE A 355 7.97 -6.30 -2.21
C ILE A 355 9.42 -6.14 -1.77
N GLY A 356 9.92 -7.15 -1.05
CA GLY A 356 11.30 -7.20 -0.60
C GLY A 356 11.66 -6.19 0.50
N ASN A 357 10.70 -5.44 1.06
CA ASN A 357 10.92 -4.69 2.30
C ASN A 357 9.61 -4.25 2.98
N GLU A 358 9.04 -5.09 3.85
CA GLU A 358 7.82 -4.71 4.59
C GLU A 358 8.02 -3.52 5.55
N ALA A 359 9.25 -3.21 5.95
CA ALA A 359 9.52 -2.04 6.79
C ALA A 359 9.33 -0.71 6.03
N PHE A 360 9.18 -0.74 4.71
CA PHE A 360 8.98 0.44 3.88
C PHE A 360 7.66 1.19 4.24
N PRO A 361 7.60 2.53 4.15
CA PRO A 361 8.70 3.48 3.88
C PRO A 361 9.74 3.49 5.01
N LEU A 362 10.99 3.87 4.82
CA LEU A 362 12.02 3.69 5.86
C LEU A 362 12.06 4.82 6.91
N GLY A 363 12.60 4.52 8.09
CA GLY A 363 12.82 5.49 9.17
C GLY A 363 11.57 5.98 9.93
N PRO A 364 11.71 6.94 10.85
CA PRO A 364 10.63 7.57 11.60
C PRO A 364 9.69 8.39 10.71
N ARG A 365 8.48 8.66 11.22
CA ARG A 365 7.36 9.31 10.52
C ARG A 365 7.70 10.62 9.80
N ASN A 366 8.57 11.45 10.37
CA ASN A 366 8.94 12.75 9.79
C ASN A 366 9.84 12.68 8.55
N GLY A 367 10.28 11.48 8.15
CA GLY A 367 11.02 11.30 6.91
C GLY A 367 10.12 11.14 5.70
N LEU A 368 10.59 11.64 4.55
CA LEU A 368 9.97 11.48 3.25
C LEU A 368 9.84 9.99 2.89
N THR A 369 8.73 9.67 2.24
CA THR A 369 8.54 8.43 1.51
C THR A 369 9.38 8.51 0.22
N GLY A 370 10.47 7.76 0.17
CA GLY A 370 11.24 7.56 -1.05
C GLY A 370 10.63 6.49 -1.96
N LEU A 371 11.34 6.07 -3.00
CA LEU A 371 10.93 4.92 -3.80
C LEU A 371 11.30 3.60 -3.09
N PRO A 372 10.43 2.57 -3.11
CA PRO A 372 10.77 1.25 -2.58
C PRO A 372 11.86 0.56 -3.43
N PRO A 373 12.47 -0.52 -2.93
CA PRO A 373 13.43 -1.29 -3.72
C PRO A 373 12.77 -1.89 -4.96
N PHE A 374 13.37 -1.66 -6.13
CA PHE A 374 12.97 -2.26 -7.40
C PHE A 374 14.10 -2.22 -8.41
N ASN A 375 14.37 -3.31 -9.10
CA ASN A 375 15.41 -3.43 -10.12
C ASN A 375 14.95 -4.31 -11.31
N GLY A 376 13.64 -4.48 -11.47
CA GLY A 376 13.05 -5.27 -12.54
C GLY A 376 12.65 -4.41 -13.74
N GLU A 377 12.01 -5.06 -14.71
CA GLU A 377 11.29 -4.40 -15.80
C GLU A 377 9.78 -4.44 -15.52
N GLY A 378 8.98 -3.80 -16.36
CA GLY A 378 7.54 -4.06 -16.37
C GLY A 378 6.64 -3.13 -15.56
N LEU A 379 7.16 -2.00 -15.07
CA LEU A 379 6.32 -1.05 -14.34
C LEU A 379 5.44 -0.21 -15.28
N HIS A 380 5.77 -0.11 -16.57
CA HIS A 380 5.00 0.62 -17.60
C HIS A 380 4.54 2.02 -17.15
N LEU A 381 5.46 2.77 -16.54
CA LEU A 381 5.20 4.09 -15.97
C LEU A 381 5.31 5.19 -17.02
N ARG A 382 4.68 6.32 -16.72
CA ARG A 382 4.81 7.56 -17.47
C ARG A 382 5.43 8.68 -16.65
N ARG A 383 5.14 8.72 -15.36
CA ARG A 383 5.61 9.74 -14.40
C ARG A 383 5.69 9.15 -13.00
N ILE A 384 6.40 9.84 -12.12
CA ILE A 384 6.20 9.73 -10.67
C ILE A 384 5.44 10.97 -10.20
N PHE A 385 4.56 10.77 -9.23
CA PHE A 385 3.88 11.85 -8.53
C PHE A 385 4.20 11.77 -7.04
N SER A 386 4.87 12.79 -6.50
CA SER A 386 5.08 12.96 -5.07
C SER A 386 4.15 14.04 -4.55
N HIS A 387 3.00 13.63 -4.01
CA HIS A 387 2.01 14.54 -3.45
C HIS A 387 2.45 14.98 -2.05
N GLN A 388 2.76 16.28 -1.91
CA GLN A 388 3.24 16.85 -0.65
C GLN A 388 2.09 17.12 0.32
N LEU A 389 2.29 16.78 1.59
CA LEU A 389 1.36 17.03 2.68
C LEU A 389 1.88 18.17 3.56
N THR A 390 1.00 19.11 3.89
CA THR A 390 1.34 20.11 4.92
C THR A 390 1.45 19.44 6.29
N ASP A 391 2.07 20.11 7.25
CA ASP A 391 2.11 19.62 8.64
C ASP A 391 0.71 19.38 9.22
N GLU A 392 -0.29 20.17 8.78
CA GLU A 392 -1.67 19.98 9.20
C GLU A 392 -2.27 18.73 8.56
N ASP A 393 -2.04 18.50 7.28
CA ASP A 393 -2.56 17.30 6.60
C ASP A 393 -1.92 16.03 7.17
N GLN A 394 -0.62 16.07 7.52
CA GLN A 394 0.05 14.97 8.23
C GLN A 394 -0.61 14.68 9.59
N ARG A 395 -0.96 15.72 10.37
CA ARG A 395 -1.68 15.56 11.65
C ARG A 395 -3.08 14.97 11.43
N ARG A 396 -3.82 15.46 10.43
CA ARG A 396 -5.16 14.96 10.10
C ARG A 396 -5.11 13.51 9.62
N LYS A 397 -4.14 13.16 8.78
CA LYS A 397 -3.87 11.80 8.34
C LYS A 397 -3.57 10.88 9.53
N LEU A 398 -2.76 11.34 10.49
CA LEU A 398 -2.48 10.57 11.70
C LEU A 398 -3.75 10.31 12.54
N ILE A 399 -4.65 11.29 12.65
CA ILE A 399 -5.94 11.13 13.34
C ILE A 399 -6.83 10.13 12.59
N ALA A 400 -6.85 10.18 11.25
CA ALA A 400 -7.60 9.23 10.45
C ALA A 400 -7.09 7.79 10.63
N LEU A 401 -5.77 7.60 10.66
CA LEU A 401 -5.17 6.30 11.00
C LEU A 401 -5.52 5.86 12.43
N GLU A 402 -5.67 6.79 13.39
CA GLU A 402 -6.00 6.43 14.78
C GLU A 402 -7.43 5.94 14.91
N ALA A 403 -8.33 6.48 14.08
CA ALA A 403 -9.71 6.05 14.03
C ALA A 403 -9.89 4.62 13.44
N MET A 404 -8.86 4.06 12.79
CA MET A 404 -8.89 2.70 12.26
C MET A 404 -8.66 1.68 13.39
N HIS A 405 -9.69 0.92 13.75
CA HIS A 405 -9.64 0.02 14.90
C HIS A 405 -8.60 -1.10 14.74
N ASP A 406 -8.35 -1.56 13.51
CA ASP A 406 -7.44 -2.68 13.25
C ASP A 406 -5.96 -2.29 13.29
N LEU A 407 -5.65 -0.99 13.20
CA LEU A 407 -4.27 -0.49 13.24
C LEU A 407 -3.71 -0.41 14.66
N ARG A 408 -4.57 -0.53 15.68
CA ARG A 408 -4.18 -0.54 17.09
C ARG A 408 -4.37 -1.91 17.72
N PRO A 409 -3.50 -2.31 18.65
CA PRO A 409 -3.80 -3.41 19.55
C PRO A 409 -5.11 -3.15 20.28
N PHE A 410 -5.93 -4.19 20.41
CA PHE A 410 -7.17 -4.06 21.16
C PHE A 410 -6.87 -4.02 22.66
N ASP A 411 -7.21 -2.89 23.29
CA ASP A 411 -7.10 -2.67 24.73
C ASP A 411 -8.46 -2.88 25.40
N LEU A 412 -8.56 -3.92 26.23
CA LEU A 412 -9.78 -4.25 26.98
C LEU A 412 -10.10 -3.25 28.10
N ARG A 413 -9.11 -2.48 28.56
CA ARG A 413 -9.20 -1.58 29.73
C ARG A 413 -9.70 -2.25 31.01
N ASP A 414 -9.50 -3.56 31.11
CA ASP A 414 -9.84 -4.38 32.28
C ASP A 414 -8.64 -4.64 33.21
N GLY A 415 -7.51 -3.99 32.92
CA GLY A 415 -6.25 -4.16 33.63
C GLY A 415 -5.32 -5.21 33.03
N SER A 416 -5.68 -5.85 31.90
CA SER A 416 -4.75 -6.68 31.12
C SER A 416 -3.67 -5.86 30.40
N ASP A 417 -2.53 -6.50 30.14
CA ASP A 417 -1.43 -5.89 29.39
C ASP A 417 -1.79 -5.71 27.91
N ILE A 418 -1.45 -4.54 27.36
CA ILE A 418 -1.62 -4.24 25.94
C ILE A 418 -0.41 -4.78 25.16
N ILE A 419 -0.66 -5.64 24.18
CA ILE A 419 0.40 -6.15 23.30
C ILE A 419 0.78 -5.05 22.30
N SER A 420 2.00 -4.52 22.36
CA SER A 420 2.45 -3.50 21.39
C SER A 420 2.95 -4.11 20.08
N ALA A 421 2.62 -3.49 18.95
CA ALA A 421 3.25 -3.78 17.67
C ALA A 421 4.71 -3.27 17.64
N PRO A 422 5.66 -4.00 17.01
CA PRO A 422 7.00 -3.48 16.80
C PRO A 422 6.96 -2.18 15.98
N PRO A 423 7.68 -1.10 16.38
CA PRO A 423 7.57 0.22 15.73
C PRO A 423 7.87 0.23 14.22
N ILE A 424 8.62 -0.76 13.73
CA ILE A 424 8.97 -0.87 12.31
C ILE A 424 7.78 -1.28 11.42
N TYR A 425 6.79 -1.97 11.98
CA TYR A 425 5.57 -2.40 11.29
C TYR A 425 4.35 -1.53 11.66
N ASP A 426 4.56 -0.51 12.48
CA ASP A 426 3.51 0.37 12.96
C ASP A 426 3.04 1.34 11.85
N TYR A 427 1.80 1.19 11.38
CA TYR A 427 1.16 2.04 10.36
C TYR A 427 1.08 3.52 10.75
N PHE A 428 1.05 3.86 12.04
CA PHE A 428 1.14 5.26 12.50
C PHE A 428 2.48 5.90 12.13
N ARG A 429 3.53 5.09 12.02
CA ARG A 429 4.83 5.51 11.50
C ARG A 429 4.92 5.42 9.97
N ARG A 430 4.23 4.47 9.33
CA ARG A 430 4.32 4.24 7.87
C ARG A 430 3.50 5.24 7.06
N GLY A 431 2.28 5.58 7.49
CA GLY A 431 1.29 6.29 6.67
C GLY A 431 1.35 7.81 6.74
N ALA A 432 1.48 8.40 7.94
CA ALA A 432 1.44 9.85 8.16
C ALA A 432 2.78 10.55 7.83
N ARG A 433 3.24 10.40 6.58
CA ARG A 433 4.52 10.91 6.05
C ARG A 433 4.38 12.32 5.45
N PRO A 434 5.47 13.06 5.20
CA PRO A 434 5.40 14.37 4.54
C PRO A 434 4.93 14.32 3.09
N ASN A 435 4.93 13.15 2.45
CA ASN A 435 4.49 12.96 1.08
C ASN A 435 3.87 11.58 0.83
N GLU A 436 3.01 11.53 -0.18
CA GLU A 436 2.42 10.32 -0.77
C GLU A 436 3.01 10.10 -2.16
N ILE A 437 3.58 8.91 -2.40
CA ILE A 437 4.23 8.57 -3.67
C ILE A 437 3.31 7.70 -4.52
N PHE A 438 3.17 8.09 -5.79
CA PHE A 438 2.43 7.33 -6.78
C PHE A 438 3.24 7.11 -8.05
N PHE A 439 3.10 5.91 -8.59
CA PHE A 439 3.61 5.53 -9.90
C PHE A 439 2.49 5.75 -10.93
N ALA A 440 2.65 6.75 -11.78
CA ALA A 440 1.57 7.21 -12.65
C ALA A 440 1.64 6.57 -14.04
N THR A 441 0.51 6.06 -14.52
CA THR A 441 0.36 5.48 -15.86
C THR A 441 -1.02 5.80 -16.48
N ASN A 442 -1.31 5.25 -17.66
CA ASN A 442 -2.58 5.37 -18.37
C ASN A 442 -3.17 3.98 -18.67
N LEU A 443 -4.26 3.92 -19.43
CA LEU A 443 -4.91 2.65 -19.80
C LEU A 443 -3.97 1.68 -20.54
N ASP A 444 -3.08 2.17 -21.41
CA ASP A 444 -2.14 1.31 -22.12
C ASP A 444 -1.11 0.69 -21.18
N GLY A 445 -0.59 1.48 -20.22
CA GLY A 445 0.31 0.95 -19.20
C GLY A 445 -0.40 -0.04 -18.28
N VAL A 446 -1.66 0.23 -17.90
CA VAL A 446 -2.50 -0.73 -17.16
C VAL A 446 -2.66 -2.06 -17.90
N ARG A 447 -2.92 -2.04 -19.21
CA ARG A 447 -3.01 -3.26 -20.03
C ARG A 447 -1.70 -4.04 -20.02
N ALA A 448 -0.57 -3.35 -20.19
CA ALA A 448 0.74 -4.00 -20.18
C ALA A 448 1.08 -4.62 -18.81
N ILE A 449 0.80 -3.90 -17.71
CA ILE A 449 0.95 -4.42 -16.34
C ILE A 449 0.05 -5.64 -16.11
N TYR A 450 -1.20 -5.60 -16.60
CA TYR A 450 -2.13 -6.73 -16.52
C TYR A 450 -1.57 -7.97 -17.22
N GLU A 451 -1.12 -7.84 -18.47
CA GLU A 451 -0.55 -8.93 -19.25
C GLU A 451 0.67 -9.55 -18.56
N GLU A 452 1.60 -8.73 -18.08
CA GLU A 452 2.77 -9.21 -17.36
C GLU A 452 2.42 -9.88 -16.03
N PHE A 453 1.45 -9.32 -15.29
CA PHE A 453 0.98 -9.93 -14.05
C PHE A 453 0.41 -11.32 -14.32
N LEU A 454 -0.39 -11.48 -15.39
CA LEU A 454 -0.91 -12.79 -15.77
C LEU A 454 0.20 -13.75 -16.15
N ASP A 455 1.18 -13.32 -16.95
CA ASP A 455 2.30 -14.17 -17.35
C ASP A 455 3.11 -14.68 -16.14
N LYS A 456 3.28 -13.85 -15.10
CA LYS A 456 3.94 -14.24 -13.85
C LYS A 456 3.13 -15.18 -12.96
N ASN A 457 1.81 -15.26 -13.15
CA ASN A 457 0.90 -16.05 -12.31
C ASN A 457 0.14 -17.14 -13.10
N LYS A 458 0.61 -17.48 -14.31
CA LYS A 458 0.11 -18.61 -15.13
C LYS A 458 0.47 -19.98 -14.56
#